data_AF-A0A7Z9L9P2-F1
#
_entry.id   AF-A0A7Z9L9P2-F1
#
_cell.length_a   1.000
_cell.length_b   1.000
_cell.length_c   1.000
_cell.angle_alpha   90.00
_cell.angle_beta   90.00
_cell.angle_gamma   90.00
#
_symmetry.space_group_name_H-M   'P 1'
#
loop_
_entity.id
_entity.type
_entity.pdbx_description
1 polymer ?
#
loop_
_entity_poly.entity_id
_entity_poly.type
_entity_poly.pdbx_seq_one_letter_code
_entity_poly.pdbx_strand_id
1 'polypeptide(L)'
;MSTGSQKRQPMDRTGSFSLPPSQWMRALQYLQHGGVLLRIAMCLLAAVMMWWLTSGWKSPFPFRRGYIPDRDIPASVEFAVSDPEATNKLREQARRETLCIYKQDSQQLEELRLALKDRVFRVIRAKSFEELDKDVWREFFGQEKSMA
;
A
#
# COMPACT_ATOMS: atom_id res chain seq x y z
N MET A 1 32.80 2.07 108.20
CA MET A 1 32.90 3.46 107.72
C MET A 1 34.31 3.67 107.17
N SER A 2 34.44 3.97 105.89
CA SER A 2 35.67 4.50 105.28
C SER A 2 35.24 5.33 104.08
N THR A 3 35.43 6.65 104.18
CA THR A 3 35.08 7.64 103.17
C THR A 3 36.37 8.29 102.66
N GLY A 4 36.57 8.26 101.34
CA GLY A 4 37.62 9.00 100.62
C GLY A 4 38.39 8.08 99.66
N SER A 5 38.57 8.35 98.37
CA SER A 5 38.26 9.50 97.53
C SER A 5 38.13 8.95 96.10
N GLN A 6 37.00 9.18 95.44
CA GLN A 6 36.74 8.67 94.10
C GLN A 6 37.50 9.53 93.07
N LYS A 7 38.65 9.01 92.61
CA LYS A 7 39.48 9.61 91.55
C LYS A 7 38.67 9.64 90.25
N ARG A 8 38.10 10.80 89.92
CA ARG A 8 37.39 11.03 88.66
C ARG A 8 38.38 10.95 87.50
N GLN A 9 38.14 10.02 86.59
CA GLN A 9 38.89 9.92 85.34
C GLN A 9 38.44 11.05 84.40
N PRO A 10 39.36 11.85 83.84
CA PRO A 10 39.00 12.84 82.85
C PRO A 10 38.50 12.11 81.60
N MET A 11 37.31 12.49 81.16
CA MET A 11 36.67 11.98 79.97
C MET A 11 37.38 12.59 78.76
N ASP A 12 38.12 11.77 78.00
CA ASP A 12 38.74 12.19 76.74
C ASP A 12 37.65 12.58 75.74
N ARG A 13 37.38 13.88 75.71
CA ARG A 13 36.47 14.56 74.77
C ARG A 13 37.22 14.92 73.49
N THR A 14 37.80 13.93 72.84
CA THR A 14 38.31 14.05 71.47
C THR A 14 38.05 12.72 70.78
N GLY A 15 36.78 12.48 70.46
CA GLY A 15 36.44 11.56 69.38
C GLY A 15 37.08 12.10 68.12
N SER A 16 38.28 11.62 67.80
CA SER A 16 38.87 11.82 66.50
C SER A 16 37.86 11.27 65.50
N PHE A 17 37.25 12.20 64.79
CA PHE A 17 36.34 11.92 63.71
C PHE A 17 37.15 11.12 62.69
N SER A 18 37.05 9.78 62.72
CA SER A 18 37.53 8.96 61.64
C SER A 18 36.64 9.32 60.45
N LEU A 19 37.11 10.25 59.61
CA LEU A 19 36.39 10.60 58.39
C LEU A 19 36.15 9.28 57.65
N PRO A 20 34.87 8.92 57.38
CA PRO A 20 34.58 7.68 56.70
C PRO A 20 35.35 7.71 55.38
N PRO A 21 36.06 6.62 55.01
CA PRO A 21 36.85 6.59 53.78
C PRO A 21 35.97 7.06 52.63
N SER A 22 36.49 8.01 51.84
CA SER A 22 35.74 8.69 50.80
C SER A 22 35.07 7.66 49.89
N GLN A 23 33.77 7.83 49.65
CA GLN A 23 32.96 6.88 48.87
C GLN A 23 33.53 6.69 47.45
N TRP A 24 34.21 7.71 46.93
CA TRP A 24 34.93 7.69 45.66
C TRP A 24 36.09 6.69 45.63
N MET A 25 36.90 6.61 46.69
CA MET A 25 38.03 5.69 46.72
C MET A 25 37.58 4.24 46.86
N ARG A 26 36.46 4.02 47.59
CA ARG A 26 35.78 2.73 47.61
C ARG A 26 35.18 2.36 46.26
N ALA A 27 34.49 3.28 45.59
CA ALA A 27 33.96 3.06 44.24
C ALA A 27 35.07 2.67 43.24
N LEU A 28 36.24 3.33 43.30
CA LEU A 28 37.40 2.96 42.49
C LEU A 28 37.91 1.55 42.79
N GLN A 29 37.99 1.14 44.06
CA GLN A 29 38.39 -0.22 44.43
C GLN A 29 37.37 -1.28 43.99
N TYR A 30 36.07 -0.96 44.03
CA TYR A 30 35.03 -1.85 43.49
C TYR A 30 35.09 -1.96 41.96
N LEU A 31 35.47 -0.88 41.26
CA LEU A 31 35.70 -0.94 39.81
C LEU A 31 36.89 -1.83 39.42
N GLN A 32 37.89 -1.98 40.30
CA GLN A 32 39.02 -2.89 40.08
C GLN A 32 38.64 -4.38 40.25
N HIS A 33 37.49 -4.67 40.85
CA HIS A 33 37.00 -6.05 40.96
C HIS A 33 36.33 -6.47 39.65
N GLY A 34 36.97 -7.39 38.92
CA GLY A 34 36.50 -7.84 37.59
C GLY A 34 35.06 -8.36 37.57
N GLY A 35 34.59 -8.96 38.68
CA GLY A 35 33.19 -9.40 38.80
C GLY A 35 32.17 -8.26 38.83
N VAL A 36 32.51 -7.11 39.41
CA VAL A 36 31.64 -5.91 39.41
C VAL A 36 31.67 -5.25 38.04
N LEU A 37 32.85 -5.18 37.42
CA LEU A 37 33.01 -4.64 36.06
C LEU A 37 32.18 -5.42 35.04
N LEU A 38 32.15 -6.76 35.13
CA LEU A 38 31.34 -7.61 34.26
C LEU A 38 29.84 -7.33 34.40
N ARG A 39 29.34 -7.14 35.63
CA ARG A 39 27.93 -6.81 35.88
C ARG A 39 27.57 -5.44 35.30
N ILE A 40 28.43 -4.45 35.48
CA ILE A 40 28.24 -3.10 34.91
C ILE A 40 28.23 -3.17 33.38
N ALA A 41 29.17 -3.91 32.79
CA ALA A 41 29.24 -4.09 31.34
C ALA A 41 27.98 -4.78 30.79
N MET A 42 27.49 -5.83 31.48
CA MET A 42 26.27 -6.53 31.10
C MET A 42 25.04 -5.63 31.18
N CYS A 43 24.91 -4.82 32.24
CA CYS A 43 23.82 -3.85 32.39
C CYS A 43 23.87 -2.77 31.31
N LEU A 44 25.05 -2.23 31.00
CA LEU A 44 25.23 -1.25 29.93
C LEU A 44 24.86 -1.83 28.56
N LEU A 45 25.31 -3.05 28.28
CA LEU A 45 24.98 -3.74 27.04
C LEU A 45 23.47 -3.93 26.88
N ALA A 46 22.77 -4.36 27.94
CA ALA A 46 21.33 -4.48 27.95
C ALA A 46 20.63 -3.13 27.72
N ALA A 47 21.09 -2.06 28.36
CA ALA A 47 20.53 -0.72 28.17
C ALA A 47 20.73 -0.21 26.74
N VAL A 48 21.90 -0.42 26.14
CA VAL A 48 22.19 -0.05 24.74
C VAL A 48 21.32 -0.85 23.78
N MET A 49 21.18 -2.17 23.99
CA MET A 49 20.28 -3.01 23.18
C MET A 49 18.84 -2.51 23.25
N MET A 50 18.35 -2.21 24.45
CA MET A 50 16.99 -1.71 24.63
C MET A 50 16.78 -0.35 23.96
N TRP A 51 17.76 0.56 24.08
CA TRP A 51 17.75 1.85 23.39
C TRP A 51 17.70 1.68 21.87
N TRP A 52 18.51 0.77 21.33
CA TRP A 52 18.60 0.51 19.90
C TRP A 52 17.31 -0.12 19.36
N LEU A 53 16.77 -1.12 20.05
CA LEU A 53 15.50 -1.77 19.69
C LEU A 53 14.32 -0.81 19.70
N THR A 54 14.28 0.09 20.70
CA THR A 54 13.17 1.05 20.83
C THR A 54 13.15 2.03 19.64
N SER A 55 14.26 2.19 18.92
CA SER A 55 14.35 3.03 17.71
C SER A 55 13.66 4.38 17.91
N GLY A 56 13.83 4.99 19.09
CA GLY A 56 13.13 6.23 19.49
C GLY A 56 13.49 7.45 18.64
N TRP A 57 14.43 7.27 17.72
CA TRP A 57 14.88 8.24 16.73
C TRP A 57 14.04 8.18 15.45
N LYS A 58 13.19 7.17 15.29
CA LYS A 58 12.25 7.07 14.16
C LYS A 58 11.05 7.96 14.46
N SER A 59 10.98 9.09 13.76
CA SER A 59 9.89 10.06 13.89
C SER A 59 8.52 9.34 13.83
N PRO A 60 7.61 9.59 14.78
CA PRO A 60 6.27 9.02 14.72
C PRO A 60 5.62 9.42 13.40
N PHE A 61 5.08 8.44 12.67
CA PHE A 61 4.46 8.68 11.38
C PHE A 61 3.34 9.72 11.54
N PRO A 62 3.44 10.90 10.91
CA PRO A 62 2.55 12.02 11.21
C PRO A 62 1.14 11.84 10.64
N PHE A 63 0.96 10.90 9.70
CA PHE A 63 -0.32 10.67 9.04
C PHE A 63 -1.07 9.53 9.73
N ARG A 64 -2.28 9.83 10.23
CA ARG A 64 -3.20 8.81 10.76
C ARG A 64 -4.31 8.57 9.75
N ARG A 65 -4.93 7.38 9.78
CA ARG A 65 -6.12 7.09 8.97
C ARG A 65 -7.22 8.10 9.33
N GLY A 66 -7.72 8.82 8.32
CA GLY A 66 -8.72 9.89 8.49
C GLY A 66 -8.17 11.27 8.83
N TYR A 67 -6.85 11.45 8.90
CA TYR A 67 -6.25 12.78 9.06
C TYR A 67 -6.35 13.57 7.75
N ILE A 68 -7.05 14.70 7.78
CA ILE A 68 -7.10 15.68 6.68
C ILE A 68 -6.11 16.79 7.05
N PRO A 69 -5.06 17.04 6.25
CA PRO A 69 -4.08 18.07 6.56
C PRO A 69 -4.69 19.48 6.37
N ASP A 70 -4.37 20.40 7.29
CA ASP A 70 -4.78 21.82 7.20
C ASP A 70 -4.17 22.56 6.01
N ARG A 71 -3.16 21.97 5.37
CA ARG A 71 -2.53 22.53 4.17
C ARG A 71 -3.04 21.81 2.94
N ASP A 72 -3.37 22.58 1.91
CA ASP A 72 -3.62 22.04 0.59
C ASP A 72 -2.34 21.37 0.08
N ILE A 73 -2.46 20.13 -0.37
CA ILE A 73 -1.37 19.40 -1.02
C ILE A 73 -1.48 19.69 -2.51
N PRO A 74 -0.64 20.59 -3.07
CA PRO A 74 -0.69 20.85 -4.50
C PRO A 74 -0.23 19.61 -5.25
N ALA A 75 -0.95 19.29 -6.33
CA ALA A 75 -0.52 18.28 -7.27
C ALA A 75 0.77 18.75 -7.96
N SER A 76 1.86 17.99 -7.84
CA SER A 76 3.09 18.30 -8.61
C SER A 76 2.92 18.03 -10.11
N VAL A 77 1.91 17.24 -10.48
CA VAL A 77 1.56 16.96 -11.88
C VAL A 77 0.13 17.39 -12.13
N GLU A 78 -0.10 17.93 -13.31
CA GLU A 78 -1.44 18.25 -13.78
C GLU A 78 -2.21 16.93 -13.96
N PHE A 79 -3.11 16.64 -13.03
CA PHE A 79 -4.07 15.56 -13.18
C PHE A 79 -5.41 16.15 -13.60
N ALA A 80 -5.92 15.68 -14.73
CA ALA A 80 -7.28 15.96 -15.14
C ALA A 80 -8.17 14.80 -14.65
N VAL A 81 -9.21 15.11 -13.90
CA VAL A 81 -10.28 14.15 -13.61
C VAL A 81 -11.11 14.00 -14.87
N SER A 82 -11.21 12.79 -15.40
CA SER A 82 -12.06 12.49 -16.56
C SER A 82 -13.52 12.79 -16.18
N ASP A 83 -14.11 13.80 -16.81
CA ASP A 83 -15.53 14.10 -16.71
C ASP A 83 -16.28 13.37 -17.85
N PRO A 84 -16.92 12.22 -17.56
CA PRO A 84 -17.64 11.47 -18.58
C PRO A 84 -18.86 12.25 -19.10
N GLU A 85 -19.47 13.12 -18.31
CA GLU A 85 -20.65 13.89 -18.73
C GLU A 85 -20.26 14.99 -19.72
N ALA A 86 -19.23 15.78 -19.42
CA ALA A 86 -18.74 16.81 -20.33
C ALA A 86 -18.27 16.20 -21.67
N THR A 87 -17.58 15.05 -21.60
CA THR A 87 -17.13 14.31 -22.79
C THR A 87 -18.31 13.84 -23.64
N ASN A 88 -19.37 13.30 -23.01
CA ASN A 88 -20.57 12.86 -23.72
C ASN A 88 -21.31 14.04 -24.36
N LYS A 89 -21.42 15.18 -23.66
CA LYS A 89 -22.03 16.41 -24.21
C LYS A 89 -21.28 16.92 -25.44
N LEU A 90 -19.95 16.95 -25.41
CA LEU A 90 -19.12 17.33 -26.57
C LEU A 90 -19.30 16.36 -27.74
N ARG A 91 -19.39 15.05 -27.45
CA ARG A 91 -19.64 14.03 -28.48
C ARG A 91 -21.01 14.18 -29.14
N GLU A 92 -22.03 14.53 -28.36
CA GLU A 92 -23.36 14.83 -28.89
C GLU A 92 -23.37 16.11 -29.73
N GLN A 93 -22.69 17.17 -29.29
CA GLN A 93 -22.55 18.41 -30.05
C GLN A 93 -21.86 18.15 -31.40
N ALA A 94 -20.72 17.45 -31.39
CA ALA A 94 -20.03 17.07 -32.62
C ALA A 94 -20.94 16.24 -33.56
N ARG A 95 -21.76 15.34 -33.01
CA ARG A 95 -22.74 14.58 -33.80
C ARG A 95 -23.81 15.47 -34.41
N ARG A 96 -24.26 16.51 -33.71
CA ARG A 96 -25.27 17.49 -34.21
C ARG A 96 -24.69 18.42 -35.27
N GLU A 97 -23.43 18.82 -35.13
CA GLU A 97 -22.73 19.73 -36.05
C GLU A 97 -22.27 19.02 -37.34
N THR A 98 -22.07 17.71 -37.29
CA THR A 98 -21.69 16.93 -38.47
C THR A 98 -22.87 16.82 -39.44
N LEU A 99 -22.67 17.28 -40.68
CA LEU A 99 -23.64 17.09 -41.77
C LEU A 99 -23.90 15.59 -42.00
N CYS A 100 -25.12 15.14 -41.74
CA CYS A 100 -25.56 13.78 -42.05
C CYS A 100 -25.79 13.62 -43.56
N ILE A 101 -24.72 13.33 -44.29
CA ILE A 101 -24.81 13.03 -45.73
C ILE A 101 -25.16 11.56 -45.88
N TYR A 102 -26.36 11.28 -46.41
CA TYR A 102 -26.70 9.93 -46.86
C TYR A 102 -25.86 9.59 -48.09
N LYS A 103 -24.95 8.63 -47.93
CA LYS A 103 -24.20 8.05 -49.04
C LYS A 103 -24.82 6.71 -49.39
N GLN A 104 -25.56 6.68 -50.50
CA GLN A 104 -26.06 5.43 -51.06
C GLN A 104 -24.90 4.68 -51.71
N ASP A 105 -24.42 3.63 -51.05
CA ASP A 105 -23.43 2.73 -51.61
C ASP A 105 -24.11 1.61 -52.39
N SER A 106 -24.23 1.77 -53.71
CA SER A 106 -24.82 0.76 -54.58
C SER A 106 -23.93 -0.47 -54.76
N GLN A 107 -22.64 -0.39 -54.45
CA GLN A 107 -21.71 -1.51 -54.63
C GLN A 107 -22.06 -2.66 -53.69
N GLN A 108 -22.41 -2.37 -52.44
CA GLN A 108 -22.84 -3.38 -51.46
C GLN A 108 -24.06 -4.17 -51.95
N LEU A 109 -25.01 -3.50 -52.61
CA LEU A 109 -26.19 -4.15 -53.20
C LEU A 109 -25.82 -5.02 -54.41
N GLU A 110 -24.86 -4.59 -55.21
CA GLU A 110 -24.36 -5.38 -56.34
C GLU A 110 -23.57 -6.61 -55.89
N GLU A 111 -22.73 -6.47 -54.87
CA GLU A 111 -21.99 -7.57 -54.24
C GLU A 111 -22.95 -8.61 -53.66
N LEU A 112 -23.96 -8.18 -52.91
CA LEU A 112 -25.00 -9.07 -52.38
C LEU A 112 -25.76 -9.78 -53.51
N ARG A 113 -26.10 -9.06 -54.59
CA ARG A 113 -26.76 -9.64 -55.76
C ARG A 113 -25.88 -10.69 -56.44
N LEU A 114 -24.58 -10.44 -56.57
CA LEU A 114 -23.63 -11.38 -57.16
C LEU A 114 -23.46 -12.62 -56.27
N ALA A 115 -23.29 -12.44 -54.96
CA ALA A 115 -23.20 -13.53 -53.99
C ALA A 115 -24.46 -14.41 -54.01
N LEU A 116 -25.64 -13.80 -54.12
CA LEU A 116 -26.90 -14.53 -54.22
C LEU A 116 -26.97 -15.36 -55.51
N LYS A 117 -26.61 -14.77 -56.65
CA LYS A 117 -26.57 -15.48 -57.94
C LYS A 117 -25.64 -16.69 -57.88
N ASP A 118 -24.44 -16.52 -57.34
CA ASP A 118 -23.45 -17.60 -57.25
C ASP A 118 -23.95 -18.77 -56.39
N ARG A 119 -24.58 -18.47 -55.25
CA ARG A 119 -25.21 -19.47 -54.37
C ARG A 119 -26.36 -20.20 -55.07
N VAL A 120 -27.24 -19.48 -55.76
CA VAL A 120 -28.36 -20.09 -56.53
C VAL A 120 -27.83 -20.99 -57.65
N PHE A 121 -26.78 -20.58 -58.37
CA PHE A 121 -26.15 -21.43 -59.38
C PHE A 121 -25.54 -22.70 -58.79
N ARG A 122 -24.99 -22.63 -57.57
CA ARG A 122 -24.49 -23.80 -56.86
C ARG A 122 -25.62 -24.80 -56.56
N VAL A 123 -26.79 -24.31 -56.16
CA VAL A 123 -27.98 -25.14 -55.92
C VAL A 123 -28.49 -25.77 -57.21
N ILE A 124 -28.61 -24.98 -58.30
CA ILE A 124 -29.11 -25.45 -59.60
C ILE A 124 -28.20 -26.50 -60.23
N ARG A 125 -26.89 -26.43 -59.98
CA ARG A 125 -25.90 -27.36 -60.56
C ARG A 125 -25.91 -28.74 -59.89
N ALA A 126 -26.45 -28.88 -58.67
CA ALA A 126 -26.59 -30.17 -57.99
C ALA A 126 -27.66 -31.02 -58.70
N LYS A 127 -27.33 -32.28 -59.04
CA LYS A 127 -28.22 -33.16 -59.81
C LYS A 127 -29.28 -33.84 -58.94
N SER A 128 -29.07 -33.90 -57.63
CA SER A 128 -30.00 -34.48 -56.66
C SER A 128 -29.97 -33.71 -55.34
N PHE A 129 -31.03 -33.87 -54.53
CA PHE A 129 -31.13 -33.26 -53.21
C PHE A 129 -30.11 -33.83 -52.20
N GLU A 130 -29.56 -35.02 -52.47
CA GLU A 130 -28.52 -35.63 -51.62
C GLU A 130 -27.11 -35.10 -51.90
N GLU A 131 -26.84 -34.62 -53.12
CA GLU A 131 -25.58 -33.96 -53.52
C GLU A 131 -25.57 -32.45 -53.22
N LEU A 132 -26.70 -31.90 -52.77
CA LEU A 132 -26.86 -30.48 -52.50
C LEU A 132 -26.17 -30.10 -51.18
N ASP A 133 -25.43 -28.99 -51.20
CA ASP A 133 -24.82 -28.39 -50.01
C ASP A 133 -25.93 -27.90 -49.06
N LYS A 134 -26.21 -28.70 -48.03
CA LYS A 134 -27.31 -28.50 -47.06
C LYS A 134 -27.15 -27.20 -46.27
N ASP A 135 -25.93 -26.69 -46.13
CA ASP A 135 -25.66 -25.46 -45.40
C ASP A 135 -26.08 -24.22 -46.21
N VAL A 136 -25.82 -24.22 -47.53
CA VAL A 136 -26.32 -23.18 -48.44
C VAL A 136 -27.85 -23.18 -48.49
N TRP A 137 -28.47 -24.36 -48.51
CA TRP A 137 -29.93 -24.50 -48.51
C TRP A 137 -30.58 -23.97 -47.22
N ARG A 138 -29.97 -24.20 -46.05
CA ARG A 138 -30.45 -23.71 -44.75
C ARG A 138 -30.35 -22.18 -44.60
N GLU A 139 -29.38 -21.54 -45.24
CA GLU A 139 -29.22 -20.08 -45.19
C GLU A 139 -30.39 -19.35 -45.88
N PHE A 140 -30.98 -19.94 -46.93
CA PHE A 140 -32.10 -19.33 -47.68
C PHE A 140 -33.45 -19.41 -46.95
N PHE A 141 -33.71 -20.47 -46.19
CA PHE A 141 -35.01 -20.65 -45.51
C PHE A 141 -35.05 -20.09 -44.09
N GLY A 142 -33.93 -19.53 -43.62
CA GLY A 142 -33.80 -19.10 -42.24
C GLY A 142 -33.90 -20.29 -41.28
N GLN A 143 -33.29 -20.17 -40.10
CA GLN A 143 -33.79 -20.99 -39.03
C GLN A 143 -35.26 -20.61 -38.81
N GLU A 144 -36.18 -21.55 -38.95
CA GLU A 144 -37.42 -21.55 -38.18
C GLU A 144 -36.99 -21.41 -36.72
N LYS A 145 -36.85 -20.17 -36.28
CA LYS A 145 -36.45 -19.84 -34.94
C LYS A 145 -37.65 -20.23 -34.10
N SER A 146 -37.56 -21.44 -33.54
CA SER A 146 -38.35 -21.98 -32.43
C SER A 146 -38.83 -20.84 -31.53
N MET A 147 -40.06 -20.36 -31.73
CA MET A 147 -40.82 -19.71 -30.68
C MET A 147 -41.32 -20.83 -29.78
N ALA A 148 -40.63 -21.01 -28.66
CA ALA A 148 -41.12 -21.66 -27.45
C ALA A 148 -40.78 -20.73 -26.28
#